data_AF-A0A7M3WK16-F1
#
_entry.id   AF-A0A7M3WK16-F1
#
_cell.length_a   1.000
_cell.length_b   1.000
_cell.length_c   1.000
_cell.angle_alpha   90.00
_cell.angle_beta   90.00
_cell.angle_gamma   90.00
#
_symmetry.space_group_name_H-M   'P 1'
#
loop_
_entity.id
_entity.type
_entity.pdbx_description
1 polymer ?
#
loop_
_entity_poly.entity_id
_entity_poly.type
_entity_poly.pdbx_seq_one_letter_code
_entity_poly.pdbx_strand_id
1 'polypeptide(L)' 'MALVDLTDFEARLLKWISASDFVEVAWSTKRAADAFNVQEKEVYEALAALTIKAKDHIQIFYDGGAIRIVADY' A
#
# COMPACT_ATOMS: atom_id res chain seq x y z
N MET A 1 8.70 15.94 -3.26
CA MET A 1 9.45 15.31 -4.36
C MET A 1 8.45 14.46 -5.10
N ALA A 2 8.34 14.64 -6.42
CA ALA A 2 7.19 14.18 -7.16
C ALA A 2 7.16 12.64 -7.28
N LEU A 3 5.96 12.06 -7.22
CA LEU A 3 5.61 10.64 -7.39
C LEU A 3 5.95 10.10 -8.81
N VAL A 4 7.13 10.42 -9.35
CA VAL A 4 7.42 10.43 -10.80
C VAL A 4 7.74 9.05 -11.36
N ASP A 5 7.98 8.04 -10.52
CA ASP A 5 8.34 6.69 -10.97
C ASP A 5 7.34 5.62 -10.50
N LEU A 6 6.12 6.02 -10.12
CA LEU A 6 5.08 5.05 -9.81
C LEU A 6 4.48 4.46 -11.08
N THR A 7 4.40 3.14 -11.15
CA THR A 7 3.58 2.47 -12.17
C THR A 7 2.10 2.78 -11.94
N ASP A 8 1.26 2.58 -12.96
CA ASP A 8 -0.19 2.77 -12.82
C ASP A 8 -0.78 1.95 -11.66
N PHE A 9 -0.24 0.75 -11.43
CA PHE A 9 -0.66 -0.09 -10.32
C PHE A 9 -0.20 0.47 -8.97
N GLU A 10 1.07 0.87 -8.84
CA GLU A 10 1.61 1.45 -7.61
C GLU A 10 0.87 2.73 -7.22
N ALA A 11 0.56 3.60 -8.18
CA ALA A 11 -0.19 4.83 -7.93
C ALA A 11 -1.63 4.53 -7.48
N ARG A 12 -2.30 3.53 -8.09
CA ARG A 12 -3.65 3.10 -7.67
C ARG A 12 -3.63 2.45 -6.30
N LEU A 13 -2.61 1.66 -5.99
CA LEU A 13 -2.42 1.03 -4.68
C LEU A 13 -2.20 2.10 -3.61
N LEU A 14 -1.32 3.07 -3.84
CA LEU A 14 -1.05 4.17 -2.91
C LEU A 14 -2.31 5.00 -2.65
N LYS A 15 -3.07 5.35 -3.69
CA LYS A 15 -4.34 6.06 -3.58
C LYS A 15 -5.41 5.26 -2.84
N TRP A 16 -5.44 3.95 -3.01
CA TRP A 16 -6.38 3.09 -2.29
C TRP A 16 -6.01 2.97 -0.81
N ILE A 17 -4.72 2.89 -0.51
CA ILE A 17 -4.20 2.92 0.86
C ILE A 17 -4.50 4.26 1.53
N SER A 18 -4.34 5.39 0.85
CA SER A 18 -4.65 6.70 1.44
C SER A 18 -6.14 6.96 1.61
N ALA A 19 -6.98 6.36 0.76
CA ALA A 19 -8.44 6.46 0.87
C ALA A 19 -9.05 5.53 1.94
N SER A 20 -8.29 4.54 2.43
CA SER A 20 -8.78 3.51 3.33
C SER A 20 -8.13 3.65 4.71
N ASP A 21 -8.92 3.53 5.77
CA ASP A 21 -8.38 3.57 7.14
C ASP A 21 -7.81 2.19 7.54
N PHE A 22 -6.53 2.01 7.24
CA PHE A 22 -5.76 0.83 7.64
C PHE A 22 -5.09 0.99 9.03
N VAL A 23 -5.38 2.07 9.76
CA VAL A 23 -5.04 2.23 11.18
C VAL A 23 -6.07 1.47 12.02
N GLU A 24 -7.36 1.63 11.72
CA GLU A 24 -8.41 0.82 12.36
C GLU A 24 -8.52 -0.58 11.75
N VAL A 25 -8.43 -0.71 10.42
CA VAL A 25 -8.54 -2.00 9.71
C VAL A 25 -7.18 -2.63 9.48
N ALA A 26 -7.00 -3.88 9.92
CA ALA A 26 -5.74 -4.60 9.70
C ALA A 26 -5.46 -4.77 8.20
N TRP A 27 -4.23 -4.48 7.78
CA TRP A 27 -3.79 -4.73 6.41
C TRP A 27 -3.88 -6.22 6.07
N SER A 28 -4.39 -6.53 4.88
CA SER A 28 -4.42 -7.88 4.35
C SER A 28 -4.07 -7.85 2.87
N THR A 29 -2.91 -8.41 2.53
CA THR A 29 -2.46 -8.52 1.13
C THR A 29 -3.47 -9.26 0.27
N LYS A 30 -4.12 -10.28 0.83
CA LYS A 30 -5.18 -11.03 0.15
C LYS A 30 -6.37 -10.15 -0.22
N ARG A 31 -6.83 -9.28 0.69
CA ARG A 31 -7.91 -8.33 0.40
C ARG A 31 -7.52 -7.33 -0.68
N ALA A 32 -6.28 -6.84 -0.65
CA ALA A 32 -5.77 -5.97 -1.70
C ALA A 32 -5.73 -6.71 -3.05
N ALA A 33 -5.21 -7.92 -3.08
CA ALA A 33 -5.16 -8.77 -4.28
C ALA A 33 -6.56 -8.99 -4.87
N ASP A 34 -7.53 -9.33 -4.02
CA ASP A 34 -8.93 -9.50 -4.41
C ASP A 34 -9.55 -8.19 -4.94
N ALA A 35 -9.29 -7.05 -4.29
CA ALA A 35 -9.81 -5.75 -4.69
C ALA A 35 -9.27 -5.26 -6.04
N PHE A 36 -8.00 -5.58 -6.33
CA PHE A 36 -7.36 -5.23 -7.59
C PHE A 36 -7.47 -6.34 -8.66
N ASN A 37 -8.01 -7.51 -8.30
CA ASN A 37 -8.07 -8.72 -9.13
C ASN A 37 -6.68 -9.11 -9.69
N VAL A 38 -5.67 -9.08 -8.82
CA VAL A 38 -4.26 -9.43 -9.13
C VAL A 38 -3.76 -10.51 -8.17
N GLN A 39 -2.57 -11.05 -8.41
CA GLN A 39 -1.97 -11.99 -7.48
C GLN A 39 -1.40 -11.29 -6.25
N GLU A 40 -1.42 -11.95 -5.08
CA GLU A 40 -0.81 -11.43 -3.85
C GLU A 40 0.67 -11.04 -4.08
N LYS A 41 1.39 -11.79 -4.92
CA LYS A 41 2.77 -11.49 -5.31
C LYS A 41 2.92 -10.09 -5.90
N GLU A 42 2.01 -9.68 -6.77
CA GLU A 42 2.04 -8.35 -7.42
C GLU A 42 1.81 -7.25 -6.39
N VAL A 43 0.93 -7.49 -5.42
CA VAL A 43 0.71 -6.57 -4.30
C VAL A 43 1.97 -6.44 -3.45
N TYR A 44 2.64 -7.54 -3.11
CA TYR A 44 3.89 -7.50 -2.33
C TYR A 44 4.99 -6.71 -3.06
N GLU A 45 5.16 -6.95 -4.36
CA GLU A 45 6.15 -6.24 -5.18
C GLU A 45 5.84 -4.75 -5.26
N ALA A 46 4.58 -4.37 -5.47
CA ALA A 46 4.16 -2.97 -5.49
C ALA A 46 4.32 -2.30 -4.12
N LEU A 47 3.98 -2.99 -3.02
CA LEU A 47 4.15 -2.45 -1.67
C LEU A 47 5.64 -2.20 -1.37
N ALA A 48 6.51 -3.13 -1.76
CA ALA A 48 7.96 -2.98 -1.62
C ALA A 48 8.52 -1.86 -2.49
N ALA A 49 7.99 -1.68 -3.71
CA ALA A 49 8.36 -0.55 -4.55
C ALA A 49 7.90 0.78 -3.94
N LEU A 50 6.69 0.83 -3.36
CA LEU A 50 6.14 2.02 -2.70
C LEU A 50 6.97 2.45 -1.49
N THR A 51 7.45 1.52 -0.66
CA THR A 51 8.30 1.90 0.49
C THR A 51 9.63 2.52 0.08
N ILE A 52 10.08 2.29 -1.16
CA ILE A 52 11.31 2.87 -1.71
C ILE A 52 11.00 4.19 -2.43
N LYS A 53 10.04 4.15 -3.37
CA LYS A 53 9.72 5.27 -4.27
C LYS A 53 8.86 6.35 -3.61
N ALA A 54 7.99 5.94 -2.70
CA ALA A 54 7.02 6.77 -2.01
C ALA A 54 7.27 6.73 -0.48
N LYS A 55 8.54 6.60 -0.06
CA LYS A 55 8.94 6.46 1.35
C LYS A 55 8.37 7.56 2.28
N ASP A 56 8.23 8.78 1.77
CA ASP A 56 7.73 9.94 2.52
C ASP A 56 6.19 9.99 2.52
N HIS A 57 5.56 9.11 1.74
CA HIS A 57 4.12 9.02 1.48
C HIS A 57 3.52 7.70 1.97
N ILE A 58 4.31 6.76 2.48
CA ILE A 58 3.83 5.49 3.02
C ILE A 58 4.55 5.15 4.32
N GLN A 59 3.80 4.70 5.31
CA GLN A 59 4.31 4.23 6.58
C GLN A 59 3.68 2.88 6.91
N ILE A 60 4.52 1.87 7.15
CA ILE A 60 4.10 0.53 7.56
C ILE A 60 4.59 0.31 8.99
N PHE A 61 3.69 -0.10 9.88
CA PHE A 61 4.02 -0.43 11.26
C PHE A 61 3.20 -1.61 11.77
N TYR A 62 3.70 -2.28 12.80
CA TYR A 62 2.97 -3.34 13.47
C TYR A 62 2.32 -2.78 14.73
N ASP A 63 1.00 -2.99 14.85
CA ASP A 63 0.25 -2.62 16.04
C ASP A 63 -0.87 -3.62 16.34
N GLY A 64 -1.01 -4.00 17.61
CA GLY A 64 -2.06 -4.92 18.05
C GLY A 64 -2.03 -6.32 17.42
N GLY A 65 -0.86 -6.79 16.96
CA GLY A 65 -0.71 -8.09 16.29
C GLY A 65 -1.07 -8.10 14.81
N ALA A 66 -1.29 -6.92 14.21
CA ALA A 66 -1.58 -6.76 12.79
C ALA A 66 -0.64 -5.75 12.13
N ILE A 67 -0.48 -5.87 10.81
CA ILE A 67 0.18 -4.86 9.99
C ILE A 67 -0.79 -3.70 9.80
N ARG A 68 -0.29 -2.49 10.02
CA ARG A 68 -0.96 -1.22 9.73
C ARG A 68 -0.17 -0.52 8.64
N ILE A 69 -0.90 0.04 7.69
CA ILE A 69 -0.31 0.81 6.59
C ILE A 69 -1.01 2.14 6.54
N VAL A 70 -0.28 3.23 6.45
CA VAL A 70 -0.82 4.56 6.23
C VAL A 70 -0.15 5.11 4.99
N ALA A 71 -0.93 5.75 4.13
CA ALA A 71 -0.38 6.45 2.99
C ALA A 71 -0.99 7.85 2.86
N ASP A 72 -0.20 8.77 2.34
CA ASP A 72 -0.60 10.12 1.99
C ASP A 72 -0.30 10.33 0.49
N TYR A 73 -1.36 10.53 -0.32
CA TYR A 73 -1.28 10.58 -1.78
C TYR A 73 -1.40 12.01 -2.30
#